data_AF-A0AAJ1X7W8-F1
#
_entry.id   AF-A0AAJ1X7W8-F1
#
_cell.length_a   1.000
_cell.length_b   1.000
_cell.length_c   1.000
_cell.angle_alpha   90.00
_cell.angle_beta   90.00
_cell.angle_gamma   90.00
#
_symmetry.space_group_name_H-M   'P 1'
#
loop_
_entity.id
_entity.type
_entity.pdbx_description
1 polymer ?
#
loop_
_entity_poly.entity_id
_entity_poly.type
_entity_poly.pdbx_seq_one_letter_code
_entity_poly.pdbx_strand_id
1 'polypeptide(L)'
;FSDDEYRFITTLSKIENYPLDRKKDLEIYQSLGTIYPQLDLLEAIEDFRQYKMDKPLEKSSNPRSEIHTSFKKYIEWGKCLKKNKPEPYEDENPYLNRGAGMKQKLEEPREFDENPF
;
A
#
# COMPACT_ATOMS: atom_id res chain seq x y z
N PHE A 1 17.11 -11.70 9.31
CA PHE A 1 15.92 -11.36 8.53
C PHE A 1 16.28 -10.20 7.64
N SER A 2 15.92 -10.27 6.36
CA SER A 2 15.91 -9.08 5.49
C SER A 2 14.85 -8.09 6.00
N ASP A 3 14.99 -6.80 5.66
CA ASP A 3 14.00 -5.78 6.00
C ASP A 3 12.60 -6.16 5.45
N ASP A 4 12.55 -6.66 4.22
CA ASP A 4 11.31 -7.11 3.58
C ASP A 4 10.64 -8.26 4.34
N GLU A 5 11.41 -9.25 4.80
CA GLU A 5 10.87 -10.38 5.58
C GLU A 5 10.24 -9.88 6.89
N TYR A 6 10.92 -8.97 7.58
CA TYR A 6 10.43 -8.38 8.81
C TYR A 6 9.13 -7.60 8.58
N ARG A 7 9.08 -6.80 7.50
CA ARG A 7 7.89 -6.03 7.12
C ARG A 7 6.72 -6.95 6.78
N PHE A 8 6.95 -8.02 6.02
CA PHE A 8 5.93 -9.00 5.67
C PHE A 8 5.31 -9.65 6.92
N ILE A 9 6.14 -10.16 7.84
CA ILE A 9 5.68 -10.79 9.09
C ILE A 9 4.95 -9.77 9.98
N THR A 10 5.43 -8.53 10.02
CA THR A 10 4.81 -7.46 10.78
C THR A 10 3.46 -7.05 10.19
N THR A 11 3.25 -7.16 8.88
CA THR A 11 1.93 -6.97 8.27
C THR A 11 0.98 -8.11 8.60
N LEU A 12 1.47 -9.36 8.58
CA LEU A 12 0.67 -10.53 8.98
C LEU A 12 0.17 -10.44 10.42
N SER A 13 0.98 -9.95 11.36
CA SER A 13 0.58 -9.83 12.76
C SER A 13 -0.52 -8.79 13.00
N LYS A 14 -0.74 -7.87 12.05
CA LYS A 14 -1.81 -6.87 12.10
C LYS A 14 -3.13 -7.39 11.55
N ILE A 15 -3.16 -8.59 10.97
CA ILE A 15 -4.38 -9.20 10.45
C ILE A 15 -5.12 -9.86 11.61
N GLU A 16 -6.39 -9.51 11.78
CA GLU A 16 -7.23 -10.06 12.84
C GLU A 16 -7.37 -11.58 12.67
N ASN A 17 -7.20 -12.33 13.77
CA ASN A 17 -7.27 -13.79 13.83
C ASN A 17 -6.20 -14.55 12.99
N TYR A 18 -5.10 -13.90 12.60
CA TYR A 18 -4.00 -14.60 11.94
C TYR A 18 -3.16 -15.43 12.94
N PRO A 19 -2.96 -16.75 12.72
CA PRO A 19 -2.14 -17.61 13.57
C PRO A 19 -0.65 -17.42 13.23
N LEU A 20 -0.08 -16.33 13.74
CA LEU A 20 1.32 -15.95 13.49
C LEU A 20 2.29 -17.06 13.91
N ASP A 21 3.02 -17.59 12.95
CA ASP A 21 4.06 -18.59 13.14
C ASP A 21 5.26 -18.16 12.31
N ARG A 22 6.18 -17.42 12.94
CA ARG A 22 7.30 -16.77 12.25
C ARG A 22 8.10 -17.73 11.38
N LYS A 23 8.31 -18.98 11.83
CA LYS A 23 9.09 -19.96 11.08
C LYS A 23 8.37 -20.38 9.79
N LYS A 24 7.09 -20.73 9.90
CA LYS A 24 6.28 -21.11 8.73
C LYS A 24 5.99 -19.93 7.82
N ASP A 25 5.75 -18.76 8.38
CA ASP A 25 5.43 -17.56 7.61
C ASP A 25 6.65 -17.09 6.79
N LEU A 26 7.87 -17.30 7.28
CA LEU A 26 9.11 -17.12 6.50
C LEU A 26 9.24 -18.13 5.35
N GLU A 27 8.98 -19.40 5.61
CA GLU A 27 9.00 -20.44 4.57
C GLU A 27 7.99 -20.11 3.46
N ILE A 28 6.82 -19.57 3.83
CA ILE A 28 5.79 -19.10 2.89
C ILE A 28 6.27 -17.88 2.12
N TYR A 29 6.86 -16.89 2.78
CA TYR A 29 7.40 -15.71 2.11
C TYR A 29 8.41 -16.10 1.01
N GLN A 30 9.34 -16.99 1.32
CA GLN A 30 10.34 -17.48 0.36
C GLN A 30 9.69 -18.27 -0.79
N SER A 31 8.70 -19.11 -0.46
CA SER A 31 7.94 -19.87 -1.45
C SER A 31 7.16 -18.95 -2.40
N LEU A 32 6.47 -17.94 -1.87
CA LEU A 32 5.72 -16.96 -2.64
C LEU A 32 6.62 -16.14 -3.56
N GLY A 33 7.82 -15.75 -3.10
CA GLY A 33 8.79 -15.05 -3.95
C GLY A 33 9.29 -15.89 -5.13
N THR A 34 9.35 -17.21 -4.95
CA THR A 34 9.73 -18.15 -6.02
C THR A 34 8.57 -18.40 -6.99
N ILE A 35 7.35 -18.57 -6.48
CA ILE A 35 6.16 -18.88 -7.28
C ILE A 35 5.66 -17.64 -8.04
N TYR A 36 5.75 -16.46 -7.43
CA TYR A 36 5.22 -15.20 -7.94
C TYR A 36 6.32 -14.13 -8.04
N PRO A 37 7.39 -14.35 -8.83
CA PRO A 37 8.54 -13.46 -8.87
C PRO A 37 8.17 -12.05 -9.37
N GLN A 38 7.14 -11.95 -10.22
CA GLN A 38 6.60 -10.69 -10.77
C GLN A 38 5.77 -9.86 -9.77
N LEU A 39 5.35 -10.44 -8.65
CA LEU A 39 4.48 -9.79 -7.68
C LEU A 39 5.31 -9.11 -6.60
N ASP A 40 4.94 -7.88 -6.23
CA ASP A 40 5.45 -7.20 -5.06
C ASP A 40 4.76 -7.79 -3.83
N LEU A 41 5.47 -8.67 -3.12
CA LEU A 41 4.91 -9.42 -1.98
C LEU A 41 4.50 -8.50 -0.83
N LEU A 42 5.18 -7.36 -0.65
CA LEU A 42 4.89 -6.41 0.42
C LEU A 42 3.63 -5.62 0.10
N GLU A 43 3.49 -5.16 -1.14
CA GLU A 43 2.27 -4.50 -1.60
C GLU A 43 1.09 -5.48 -1.57
N ALA A 44 1.29 -6.71 -2.06
CA ALA A 44 0.25 -7.74 -2.08
C ALA A 44 -0.24 -8.13 -0.67
N ILE A 45 0.66 -8.23 0.33
CA ILE A 45 0.22 -8.59 1.68
C ILE A 45 -0.50 -7.44 2.39
N GLU A 46 -0.13 -6.19 2.11
CA GLU A 46 -0.84 -5.03 2.65
C GLU A 46 -2.25 -4.93 2.07
N ASP A 47 -2.37 -5.19 0.78
CA ASP A 47 -3.64 -5.21 0.05
C ASP A 47 -4.55 -6.36 0.55
N PHE A 48 -3.95 -7.52 0.85
CA PHE A 48 -4.64 -8.63 1.52
C PHE A 48 -5.09 -8.26 2.94
N ARG A 49 -4.22 -7.61 3.73
CA ARG A 49 -4.57 -7.11 5.06
C ARG A 49 -5.76 -6.16 4.99
N GLN A 50 -5.76 -5.24 4.03
CA GLN A 50 -6.87 -4.30 3.84
C GLN A 50 -8.17 -5.03 3.50
N TYR A 51 -8.13 -6.00 2.57
CA TYR A 51 -9.28 -6.85 2.28
C TYR A 51 -9.78 -7.61 3.51
N LYS A 52 -8.87 -8.03 4.40
CA LYS A 52 -9.19 -8.70 5.66
C LYS A 52 -9.74 -7.79 6.75
N MET A 53 -9.62 -6.47 6.61
CA MET A 53 -10.36 -5.54 7.48
C MET A 53 -11.86 -5.60 7.21
N ASP A 54 -12.25 -5.67 5.93
CA ASP A 54 -13.66 -5.78 5.55
C ASP A 54 -14.20 -7.20 5.73
N LYS A 55 -13.33 -8.22 5.59
CA LYS A 55 -13.69 -9.64 5.66
C LYS A 55 -12.72 -10.40 6.55
N PRO A 56 -12.94 -10.39 7.88
CA PRO A 56 -12.03 -11.00 8.83
C PRO A 56 -11.86 -12.51 8.58
N LEU A 57 -10.74 -13.06 9.04
CA LEU A 57 -10.47 -14.48 8.95
C LEU A 57 -11.41 -15.27 9.87
N GLU A 58 -12.07 -16.30 9.33
CA GLU A 58 -12.84 -17.24 10.13
C GLU A 58 -11.91 -18.16 10.93
N LYS A 59 -12.34 -18.61 12.11
CA LYS A 59 -11.53 -19.50 12.98
C LYS A 59 -11.13 -20.82 12.33
N SER A 60 -11.89 -21.31 11.35
CA SER A 60 -11.62 -22.54 10.60
C SER A 60 -10.85 -22.31 9.29
N SER A 61 -10.67 -21.04 8.89
CA SER A 61 -9.99 -20.71 7.64
C SER A 61 -8.51 -21.03 7.72
N ASN A 62 -7.91 -21.37 6.58
CA ASN A 62 -6.47 -21.52 6.45
C ASN A 62 -5.89 -20.25 5.80
N PRO A 63 -5.43 -19.27 6.59
CA PRO A 63 -5.06 -17.95 6.07
C PRO A 63 -3.89 -18.01 5.10
N ARG A 64 -3.02 -19.01 5.22
CA ARG A 64 -1.90 -19.23 4.29
C ARG A 64 -2.41 -19.61 2.90
N SER A 65 -3.40 -20.49 2.83
CA SER A 65 -4.05 -20.86 1.57
C SER A 65 -4.82 -19.68 0.98
N GLU A 66 -5.43 -18.84 1.82
CA GLU A 66 -6.10 -17.62 1.38
C GLU A 66 -5.13 -16.59 0.80
N ILE A 67 -3.94 -16.42 1.39
CA ILE A 67 -2.87 -15.57 0.86
C ILE A 67 -2.48 -16.07 -0.54
N HIS A 68 -2.20 -17.37 -0.70
CA HIS A 68 -1.88 -17.95 -2.01
C HIS A 68 -2.98 -17.68 -3.06
N THR A 69 -4.24 -17.90 -2.67
CA THR A 69 -5.39 -17.68 -3.55
C THR A 69 -5.51 -16.20 -3.95
N SER A 70 -5.30 -15.29 -3.00
CA SER A 70 -5.36 -13.85 -3.25
C SER A 70 -4.23 -13.40 -4.17
N PHE A 71 -3.01 -13.89 -3.94
CA PHE A 71 -1.83 -13.54 -4.75
C PHE A 71 -1.99 -14.03 -6.18
N LYS A 72 -2.54 -15.24 -6.37
CA LYS A 72 -2.90 -15.74 -7.70
C LYS A 72 -3.87 -14.80 -8.43
N LYS A 73 -4.92 -14.34 -7.74
CA LYS A 73 -5.89 -13.37 -8.29
C LYS A 73 -5.26 -12.02 -8.61
N TYR A 74 -4.32 -11.54 -7.78
CA TYR A 74 -3.62 -10.29 -8.05
C TYR A 74 -2.83 -10.36 -9.36
N ILE A 75 -2.19 -11.49 -9.66
CA ILE A 75 -1.55 -11.70 -10.96
C ILE A 75 -2.59 -11.71 -12.08
N GLU A 76 -3.69 -12.44 -11.92
CA GLU A 76 -4.78 -12.47 -12.91
C GLU A 76 -5.36 -11.07 -13.19
N TRP A 77 -5.43 -10.22 -12.18
CA TRP A 77 -5.89 -8.82 -12.29
C TRP A 77 -4.80 -7.82 -12.67
N GLY A 78 -3.53 -8.23 -12.71
CA GLY A 78 -2.39 -7.34 -12.92
C GLY A 78 -2.18 -6.32 -11.80
N LYS A 79 -2.60 -6.63 -10.57
CA LYS A 79 -2.44 -5.79 -9.37
C LYS A 79 -1.16 -6.15 -8.60
N CYS A 80 -0.59 -5.19 -7.88
CA CYS A 80 0.60 -5.37 -7.03
C CYS A 80 1.81 -5.97 -7.78
N LEU A 81 1.89 -5.76 -9.10
CA LEU A 81 3.04 -6.19 -9.87
C LEU A 81 4.23 -5.29 -9.55
N LYS A 82 5.43 -5.87 -9.53
CA LYS A 82 6.70 -5.14 -9.48
C LYS A 82 6.83 -4.31 -10.76
N LYS A 83 6.22 -3.13 -10.78
CA LYS A 83 6.58 -2.08 -11.72
C LYS A 83 7.96 -1.61 -11.28
N ASN A 84 8.83 -1.29 -12.23
CA ASN A 84 9.99 -0.43 -11.94
C ASN A 84 9.40 0.88 -11.42
N LYS A 85 9.13 0.97 -10.12
CA LYS A 85 8.64 2.20 -9.49
C LYS A 85 9.79 3.18 -9.70
N PRO A 86 9.62 4.27 -10.48
CA PRO A 86 10.54 5.38 -10.31
C PRO A 86 10.47 5.75 -8.83
N GLU A 87 11.65 5.89 -8.21
CA GLU A 87 11.82 6.40 -6.84
C GLU A 87 10.78 7.48 -6.56
N PRO A 88 10.12 7.48 -5.38
CA PRO A 88 9.22 8.57 -5.04
C PRO A 88 10.03 9.87 -5.14
N TYR A 89 9.66 10.72 -6.10
CA TYR A 89 10.05 12.12 -6.09
C TYR A 89 9.65 12.64 -4.71
N GLU A 90 10.64 13.04 -3.90
CA GLU A 90 10.38 13.81 -2.68
C GLU A 90 9.65 15.06 -3.13
N ASP A 91 8.33 15.07 -2.98
CA ASP A 91 7.51 16.24 -3.24
C ASP A 91 7.83 17.23 -2.11
N GLU A 92 8.90 18.01 -2.30
CA GLU A 92 9.38 19.07 -1.40
C GLU A 92 8.36 20.22 -1.27
N ASN A 93 7.09 20.02 -1.62
CA ASN A 93 6.12 21.09 -1.79
C ASN A 93 5.39 21.37 -0.46
N PRO A 94 5.77 22.43 0.29
CA PRO A 94 5.25 22.70 1.63
C PRO A 94 3.77 23.16 1.65
N TYR A 95 3.13 23.27 0.48
CA TYR A 95 1.80 23.86 0.33
C TYR A 95 0.63 22.87 0.36
N LEU A 96 0.87 21.55 0.34
CA LEU A 96 -0.21 20.55 0.36
C LEU A 96 -0.70 20.17 1.78
N ASN A 97 -0.03 20.63 2.84
CA ASN A 97 -0.33 20.25 4.22
C ASN A 97 -0.95 21.40 5.05
N ARG A 98 -1.98 22.07 4.52
CA ARG A 98 -2.80 23.01 5.30
C ARG A 98 -4.29 22.84 5.01
N GLY A 99 -4.84 21.70 5.42
CA GLY A 99 -6.29 21.57 5.58
C GLY A 99 -6.72 22.21 6.90
N ALA A 100 -7.33 23.41 6.87
CA ALA A 100 -8.36 23.86 7.82
C ALA A 100 -8.72 25.36 7.62
N GLY A 101 -9.97 25.62 7.23
CA GLY A 101 -10.78 26.65 7.87
C GLY A 101 -10.69 28.11 7.38
N MET A 102 -11.88 28.63 7.05
CA MET A 102 -12.34 30.01 7.25
C MET A 102 -12.29 31.01 6.07
N LYS A 103 -13.36 31.83 6.09
CA LYS A 103 -13.93 32.71 5.06
C LYS A 103 -13.24 34.07 5.05
N GLN A 104 -13.14 34.76 3.91
CA GLN A 104 -13.76 36.07 3.64
C GLN A 104 -13.32 36.68 2.29
N LYS A 105 -14.30 37.28 1.60
CA LYS A 105 -14.16 38.21 0.48
C LYS A 105 -13.22 39.38 0.81
N LEU A 106 -12.52 39.93 -0.18
CA LEU A 106 -12.42 41.36 -0.44
C LEU A 106 -11.88 41.63 -1.86
N GLU A 107 -12.36 42.73 -2.42
CA GLU A 107 -12.42 43.12 -3.84
C GLU A 107 -11.09 43.64 -4.44
N GLU A 108 -11.08 43.77 -5.77
CA GLU A 108 -10.01 44.29 -6.64
C GLU A 108 -9.49 45.70 -6.23
N PRO A 109 -8.36 46.18 -6.81
CA PRO A 109 -8.54 46.94 -8.06
C PRO A 109 -7.49 46.73 -9.15
N ARG A 110 -8.01 46.85 -10.37
CA ARG A 110 -7.37 47.13 -11.67
C ARG A 110 -6.07 47.93 -11.60
N GLU A 111 -5.02 47.43 -12.23
CA GLU A 111 -3.95 48.28 -12.75
C GLU A 111 -4.09 48.47 -14.26
N PHE A 112 -4.15 49.76 -14.60
CA PHE A 112 -4.28 50.37 -15.91
C PHE A 112 -2.90 50.31 -16.57
N ASP A 113 -2.74 49.64 -17.71
CA ASP A 113 -1.49 49.80 -18.48
C ASP A 113 -1.45 51.21 -19.06
N GLU A 114 -0.46 51.97 -18.59
CA GLU A 114 -0.11 53.31 -19.01
C GLU A 114 0.41 53.28 -20.44
N ASN A 115 -0.24 54.04 -21.33
CA ASN A 115 0.24 54.36 -22.67
C ASN A 115 1.04 55.68 -22.62
N PRO A 116 2.33 55.69 -22.98
CA PRO A 116 3.06 56.94 -23.15
C PRO A 116 3.35 57.21 -24.65
N PHE A 117 2.67 58.27 -25.14
CA PHE A 117 2.91 59.06 -26.37
C PHE A 117 2.34 58.58 -27.71
#